data_AF-A0A2V7RTS6-F1
#
_entry.id   AF-A0A2V7RTS6-F1
#
_cell.length_a   1.000
_cell.length_b   1.000
_cell.length_c   1.000
_cell.angle_alpha   90.00
_cell.angle_beta   90.00
_cell.angle_gamma   90.00
#
_symmetry.space_group_name_H-M   'P 1'
#
loop_
_entity.id
_entity.type
_entity.pdbx_description
1 polymer ?
#
loop_
_entity_poly.entity_id
_entity_poly.type
_entity_poly.pdbx_seq_one_letter_code
_entity_poly.pdbx_strand_id
1 'polypeptide(L)'
;RAHLGAARVAKVGAHGLSEWTSSERLEPPIHEIHVQYPDSFHLEFLLNECNRATNECLFRRDVRVRRSMSAAFGSNHGIPYLSPEIVLLYKSKAPEAKDDADLAAVLGHLNSEQREWLHHALTMTAPGHRGTDVISRCILG
;
A
#
# COMPACT_ATOMS: atom_id res chain seq x y z
N ARG A 1 -5.02 15.70 17.20
CA ARG A 1 -3.81 15.90 18.04
C ARG A 1 -3.98 15.49 19.50
N ALA A 2 -5.20 15.44 20.06
CA ALA A 2 -5.43 15.12 21.48
C ALA A 2 -4.78 13.80 21.97
N HIS A 3 -4.55 12.83 21.08
CA HIS A 3 -3.97 11.53 21.43
C HIS A 3 -2.48 11.36 21.05
N LEU A 4 -1.82 12.37 20.43
CA LEU A 4 -0.41 12.28 19.99
C LEU A 4 0.57 13.01 20.91
N GLY A 5 0.08 13.64 21.99
CA GLY A 5 0.92 14.25 23.03
C GLY A 5 1.93 15.27 22.49
N ALA A 6 3.18 15.15 22.96
CA ALA A 6 4.31 16.02 22.61
C ALA A 6 5.01 15.65 21.28
N ALA A 7 4.44 14.75 20.47
CA ALA A 7 5.06 14.30 19.24
C ALA A 7 5.13 15.42 18.18
N ARG A 8 6.23 15.44 17.41
CA ARG A 8 6.33 16.23 16.19
C ARG A 8 5.65 15.47 15.07
N VAL A 9 4.72 16.13 14.38
CA VAL A 9 3.94 15.54 13.28
C VAL A 9 4.26 16.27 11.99
N ALA A 10 4.67 15.53 10.96
CA ALA A 10 5.04 16.07 9.68
C ALA A 10 4.41 15.27 8.54
N LYS A 11 4.01 15.96 7.47
CA LYS A 11 3.56 15.34 6.22
C LYS A 11 4.73 15.26 5.24
N VAL A 12 4.76 14.21 4.43
CA VAL A 12 5.74 14.05 3.36
C VAL A 12 5.18 14.62 2.06
N GLY A 13 5.74 15.74 1.62
CA GLY A 13 5.42 16.37 0.33
C GLY A 13 6.52 16.14 -0.70
N ALA A 14 6.34 16.73 -1.89
CA ALA A 14 7.31 16.65 -2.98
C ALA A 14 8.71 17.21 -2.61
N HIS A 15 8.77 18.14 -1.66
CA HIS A 15 9.99 18.79 -1.19
C HIS A 15 10.47 18.28 0.18
N GLY A 16 9.97 17.12 0.62
CA GLY A 16 10.32 16.51 1.90
C GLY A 16 9.31 16.80 3.00
N LEU A 17 9.78 16.72 4.26
CA LEU A 17 8.95 16.83 5.45
C LEU A 17 8.58 18.28 5.73
N SER A 18 7.29 18.54 5.94
CA SER A 18 6.77 19.81 6.42
C SER A 18 5.81 19.58 7.59
N GLU A 19 5.65 20.56 8.47
CA GLU A 19 4.72 20.43 9.60
C GLU A 19 3.29 20.18 9.08
N TRP A 20 2.59 19.26 9.72
CA TRP A 20 1.15 19.05 9.49
C TRP A 20 0.37 19.44 10.75
N THR A 21 -0.64 20.30 10.56
CA THR A 21 -1.47 20.81 11.66
C THR A 21 -2.83 20.11 11.69
N SER A 22 -3.46 20.03 12.86
CA SER A 22 -4.75 19.33 12.99
C SER A 22 -5.93 20.01 12.28
N SER A 23 -5.79 21.29 11.92
CA SER A 23 -6.77 22.03 11.12
C SER A 23 -6.57 21.82 9.61
N GLU A 24 -5.44 21.24 9.22
CA GLU A 24 -5.09 21.06 7.83
C GLU A 24 -5.64 19.74 7.28
N ARG A 25 -6.42 19.83 6.21
CA ARG A 25 -6.81 18.66 5.43
C ARG A 25 -5.65 18.26 4.51
N LEU A 26 -5.32 16.97 4.52
CA LEU A 26 -4.39 16.41 3.55
C LEU A 26 -5.10 16.21 2.22
N GLU A 27 -4.48 16.72 1.15
CA GLU A 27 -4.92 16.49 -0.23
C GLU A 27 -3.87 15.64 -0.96
N PRO A 28 -4.30 14.81 -1.93
CA PRO A 28 -3.37 14.15 -2.83
C PRO A 28 -2.41 15.16 -3.48
N PRO A 29 -1.14 14.79 -3.71
CA PRO A 29 -0.57 13.45 -3.57
C PRO A 29 0.03 13.16 -2.17
N ILE A 30 -0.23 13.99 -1.16
CA ILE A 30 0.30 13.78 0.19
C ILE A 30 -0.42 12.60 0.82
N HIS A 31 0.33 11.54 1.11
CA HIS A 31 -0.22 10.25 1.55
C HIS A 31 0.54 9.68 2.74
N GLU A 32 1.47 10.45 3.33
CA GLU A 32 2.36 9.96 4.35
C GLU A 32 2.53 11.00 5.44
N ILE A 33 2.32 10.56 6.68
CA ILE A 33 2.51 11.35 7.89
C ILE A 33 3.52 10.63 8.77
N HIS A 34 4.55 11.35 9.20
CA HIS A 34 5.54 10.91 10.17
C HIS A 34 5.22 11.53 11.52
N VAL A 35 5.23 10.70 12.56
CA VAL A 35 5.04 11.12 13.95
C VAL A 35 6.26 10.71 14.76
N GLN A 36 7.05 11.69 15.15
CA GLN A 36 8.27 11.51 15.92
C GLN A 36 8.05 11.88 17.39
N TYR A 37 8.24 10.93 18.29
CA TYR A 37 8.20 11.15 19.74
C TYR A 37 9.59 11.50 20.29
N PRO A 38 9.67 12.21 21.43
CA PRO A 38 10.94 12.60 22.05
C PRO A 38 11.84 11.42 22.49
N ASP A 39 11.24 10.27 22.78
CA ASP A 39 11.91 9.03 23.16
C ASP A 39 12.46 8.24 21.94
N SER A 40 12.55 8.89 20.78
CA SER A 40 12.95 8.31 19.50
C SER A 40 11.97 7.32 18.87
N PHE A 41 10.79 7.10 19.46
CA PHE A 41 9.76 6.29 18.80
C PHE A 41 9.20 7.01 17.56
N HIS A 42 9.11 6.28 16.44
CA HIS A 42 8.62 6.80 15.16
C HIS A 42 7.43 5.98 14.67
N LEU A 43 6.33 6.66 14.35
CA LEU A 43 5.18 6.08 13.65
C LEU A 43 5.04 6.71 12.27
N GLU A 44 4.76 5.86 11.28
CA GLU A 44 4.42 6.27 9.93
C GLU A 44 2.97 5.90 9.62
N PHE A 45 2.21 6.86 9.10
CA PHE A 45 0.87 6.62 8.57
C PHE A 45 0.91 6.71 7.06
N LEU A 46 0.64 5.60 6.39
CA LEU A 46 0.51 5.52 4.93
C LEU A 46 -0.98 5.51 4.56
N LEU A 47 -1.43 6.60 3.96
CA LEU A 47 -2.82 6.85 3.60
C LEU A 47 -3.12 6.32 2.20
N ASN A 48 -4.29 5.73 2.05
CA ASN A 48 -4.82 5.26 0.77
C ASN A 48 -6.21 5.86 0.55
N GLU A 49 -6.53 6.11 -0.70
CA GLU A 49 -7.84 6.62 -1.09
C GLU A 49 -8.88 5.50 -1.13
N CYS A 50 -10.13 5.85 -0.86
CA CYS A 50 -11.26 4.93 -1.01
C CYS A 50 -12.45 5.64 -1.65
N ASN A 51 -13.19 4.91 -2.49
CA ASN A 51 -14.49 5.33 -2.94
C ASN A 51 -15.55 4.78 -1.98
N ARG A 52 -16.14 5.66 -1.18
CA ARG A 52 -17.15 5.29 -0.18
C ARG A 52 -18.49 4.86 -0.80
N ALA A 53 -18.82 5.34 -1.99
CA ALA A 53 -20.07 4.98 -2.66
C ALA A 53 -20.01 3.55 -3.20
N THR A 54 -18.83 3.11 -3.68
CA THR A 54 -18.63 1.75 -4.20
C THR A 54 -17.96 0.80 -3.21
N ASN A 55 -17.53 1.31 -2.05
CA ASN A 55 -16.78 0.58 -1.03
C ASN A 55 -15.49 -0.06 -1.58
N GLU A 56 -14.75 0.72 -2.37
CA GLU A 56 -13.51 0.28 -3.02
C GLU A 56 -12.29 1.02 -2.47
N CYS A 57 -11.20 0.30 -2.24
CA CYS A 57 -9.87 0.87 -2.13
C CYS A 57 -9.34 1.25 -3.51
N LEU A 58 -8.76 2.44 -3.61
CA LEU A 58 -8.15 2.94 -4.83
C LEU A 58 -6.64 2.87 -4.69
N PHE A 59 -5.97 2.27 -5.68
CA PHE A 59 -4.52 2.25 -5.69
C PHE A 59 -4.00 3.67 -5.95
N ARG A 60 -3.29 4.26 -4.97
CA ARG A 60 -2.93 5.69 -5.02
C ARG A 60 -2.10 6.11 -6.24
N ARG A 61 -1.37 5.18 -6.86
CA ARG A 61 -0.51 5.45 -8.03
C ARG A 61 -1.29 5.37 -9.34
N ASP A 62 -2.43 4.68 -9.34
CA ASP A 62 -3.32 4.56 -10.49
C ASP A 62 -4.74 4.18 -10.04
N VAL A 63 -5.65 5.14 -10.01
CA VAL A 63 -7.03 4.99 -9.53
C VAL A 63 -7.91 4.06 -10.40
N ARG A 64 -7.39 3.61 -11.55
CA ARG A 64 -8.04 2.58 -12.38
C ARG A 64 -7.88 1.20 -11.73
N VAL A 65 -6.84 0.99 -10.94
CA VAL A 65 -6.68 -0.23 -10.13
C VAL A 65 -7.44 -0.07 -8.82
N ARG A 66 -8.40 -0.96 -8.61
CA ARG A 66 -9.31 -0.93 -7.47
C ARG A 66 -9.48 -2.31 -6.86
N ARG A 67 -9.78 -2.36 -5.58
CA ARG A 67 -10.13 -3.59 -4.85
C ARG A 67 -11.32 -3.29 -3.94
N SER A 68 -12.23 -4.23 -3.75
CA SER A 68 -13.27 -4.07 -2.72
C SER A 68 -12.62 -3.95 -1.34
N MET A 69 -13.24 -3.18 -0.44
CA MET A 69 -12.73 -2.99 0.93
C MET A 69 -12.55 -4.32 1.66
N SER A 70 -13.46 -5.28 1.45
CA SER A 70 -13.39 -6.61 2.06
C SER A 70 -12.26 -7.48 1.53
N ALA A 71 -11.86 -7.32 0.27
CA ALA A 71 -10.74 -8.04 -0.30
C ALA A 71 -9.41 -7.30 -0.14
N ALA A 72 -9.44 -6.00 0.17
CA ALA A 72 -8.25 -5.19 0.39
C ALA A 72 -7.61 -5.39 1.77
N PHE A 73 -8.37 -5.89 2.74
CA PHE A 73 -7.89 -6.09 4.10
C PHE A 73 -8.22 -7.50 4.61
N GLY A 74 -7.21 -8.16 5.16
CA GLY A 74 -7.36 -9.35 6.00
C GLY A 74 -7.33 -8.99 7.48
N SER A 75 -7.51 -9.99 8.34
CA SER A 75 -7.34 -9.85 9.78
C SER A 75 -6.69 -11.11 10.35
N ASN A 76 -5.70 -10.94 11.22
CA ASN A 76 -5.09 -12.02 11.98
C ASN A 76 -5.12 -11.65 13.46
N HIS A 77 -5.71 -12.49 14.31
CA HIS A 77 -5.90 -12.22 15.74
C HIS A 77 -6.54 -10.84 16.04
N GLY A 78 -7.46 -10.38 15.17
CA GLY A 78 -8.11 -9.07 15.32
C GLY A 78 -7.28 -7.89 14.83
N ILE A 79 -6.05 -8.11 14.36
CA ILE A 79 -5.20 -7.07 13.78
C ILE A 79 -5.45 -7.04 12.26
N PRO A 80 -6.04 -5.95 11.73
CA PRO A 80 -6.24 -5.81 10.31
C PRO A 80 -4.90 -5.60 9.60
N TYR A 81 -4.74 -6.18 8.42
CA TYR A 81 -3.57 -5.99 7.57
C TYR A 81 -3.99 -5.85 6.11
N LEU A 82 -3.18 -5.17 5.32
CA LEU A 82 -3.41 -5.02 3.88
C LEU A 82 -3.18 -6.35 3.18
N SER A 83 -4.10 -6.74 2.29
CA SER A 83 -4.01 -8.03 1.60
C SER A 83 -2.68 -8.18 0.84
N PRO A 84 -2.05 -9.36 0.85
CA PRO A 84 -0.68 -9.51 0.39
C PRO A 84 -0.50 -9.13 -1.09
N GLU A 85 -1.51 -9.34 -1.94
CA GLU A 85 -1.47 -8.90 -3.34
C GLU A 85 -1.32 -7.38 -3.50
N ILE A 86 -1.95 -6.58 -2.63
CA ILE A 86 -1.82 -5.12 -2.69
C ILE A 86 -0.44 -4.69 -2.19
N VAL A 87 0.11 -5.36 -1.18
CA VAL A 87 1.48 -5.12 -0.70
C VAL A 87 2.50 -5.40 -1.81
N LEU A 88 2.35 -6.51 -2.53
CA LEU A 88 3.20 -6.85 -3.68
C LEU A 88 3.09 -5.81 -4.80
N LEU A 89 1.88 -5.32 -5.10
CA LEU A 89 1.69 -4.23 -6.05
C LEU A 89 2.40 -2.94 -5.61
N TYR A 90 2.49 -2.67 -4.30
CA TYR A 90 3.25 -1.53 -3.81
C TYR A 90 4.77 -1.69 -3.98
N LYS A 91 5.29 -2.90 -3.76
CA LYS A 91 6.71 -3.24 -3.93
C LYS A 91 7.16 -3.24 -5.39
N SER A 92 6.29 -3.55 -6.34
CA SER A 92 6.64 -3.65 -7.77
C SER A 92 7.21 -2.37 -8.41
N LYS A 93 7.06 -1.19 -7.79
CA LYS A 93 7.63 0.06 -8.30
C LYS A 93 9.16 0.14 -8.15
N ALA A 94 9.72 -0.51 -7.15
CA ALA A 94 11.15 -0.44 -6.83
C ALA A 94 11.62 -1.82 -6.35
N PRO A 95 11.75 -2.80 -7.27
CA PRO A 95 12.14 -4.15 -6.89
C PRO A 95 13.56 -4.15 -6.32
N GLU A 96 13.71 -4.65 -5.10
CA GLU A 96 15.02 -4.93 -4.50
C GLU A 96 15.35 -6.43 -4.64
N ALA A 97 16.63 -6.80 -4.60
CA ALA A 97 17.05 -8.20 -4.74
C ALA A 97 16.42 -9.13 -3.68
N LYS A 98 16.06 -8.60 -2.50
CA LYS A 98 15.36 -9.35 -1.45
C LYS A 98 13.88 -9.60 -1.77
N ASP A 99 13.27 -8.77 -2.63
CA ASP A 99 11.84 -8.84 -2.93
C ASP A 99 11.49 -10.05 -3.80
N ASP A 100 12.43 -10.64 -4.54
CA ASP A 100 12.18 -11.83 -5.34
C ASP A 100 11.88 -13.06 -4.45
N ALA A 101 12.59 -13.20 -3.34
CA ALA A 101 12.35 -14.27 -2.37
C ALA A 101 11.03 -14.07 -1.61
N ASP A 102 10.77 -12.83 -1.18
CA ASP A 102 9.49 -12.46 -0.55
C ASP A 102 8.31 -12.70 -1.50
N LEU A 103 8.45 -12.31 -2.77
CA LEU A 103 7.44 -12.52 -3.79
C LEU A 103 7.15 -14.01 -3.97
N ALA A 104 8.18 -14.84 -4.15
CA ALA A 104 8.02 -16.28 -4.31
C ALA A 104 7.32 -16.91 -3.09
N ALA A 105 7.69 -16.51 -1.87
CA ALA A 105 7.07 -17.00 -0.65
C ALA A 105 5.59 -16.59 -0.57
N VAL A 106 5.25 -15.33 -0.84
CA VAL A 106 3.88 -14.83 -0.75
C VAL A 106 2.98 -15.40 -1.85
N LEU A 107 3.50 -15.60 -3.08
CA LEU A 107 2.71 -16.14 -4.19
C LEU A 107 2.12 -17.52 -3.88
N GLY A 108 2.85 -18.37 -3.13
CA GLY A 108 2.36 -19.67 -2.68
C GLY A 108 1.13 -19.58 -1.76
N HIS A 109 0.94 -18.45 -1.07
CA HIS A 109 -0.16 -18.21 -0.15
C HIS A 109 -1.35 -17.47 -0.79
N LEU A 110 -1.18 -16.89 -1.99
CA LEU A 110 -2.27 -16.24 -2.70
C LEU A 110 -3.20 -17.29 -3.32
N ASN A 111 -4.52 -17.10 -3.14
CA ASN A 111 -5.52 -17.85 -3.87
C ASN A 111 -5.63 -17.36 -5.34
N SER A 112 -6.38 -18.08 -6.18
CA SER A 112 -6.50 -17.76 -7.61
C SER A 112 -7.03 -16.35 -7.88
N GLU A 113 -8.03 -15.89 -7.12
CA GLU A 113 -8.65 -14.57 -7.28
C GLU A 113 -7.67 -13.43 -6.93
N GLN A 114 -6.85 -13.61 -5.88
CA GLN A 114 -5.79 -12.67 -5.52
C GLN A 114 -4.69 -12.61 -6.57
N ARG A 115 -4.29 -13.76 -7.13
CA ARG A 115 -3.27 -13.83 -8.20
C ARG A 115 -3.75 -13.15 -9.46
N GLU A 116 -4.97 -13.46 -9.91
CA GLU A 116 -5.59 -12.84 -11.09
C GLU A 116 -5.69 -11.32 -10.93
N TRP A 117 -6.14 -10.84 -9.78
CA TRP A 117 -6.20 -9.42 -9.50
C TRP A 117 -4.83 -8.75 -9.54
N LEU A 118 -3.82 -9.37 -8.90
CA LEU A 118 -2.45 -8.85 -8.88
C LEU A 118 -1.87 -8.73 -10.29
N HIS A 119 -2.05 -9.76 -11.11
CA HIS A 119 -1.59 -9.77 -12.48
C HIS A 119 -2.23 -8.67 -13.32
N HIS A 120 -3.55 -8.51 -13.21
CA HIS A 120 -4.27 -7.44 -13.88
C HIS A 120 -3.74 -6.06 -13.44
N ALA A 121 -3.60 -5.84 -12.13
CA ALA A 121 -3.09 -4.59 -11.57
C ALA A 121 -1.65 -4.26 -12.05
N LEU A 122 -0.76 -5.26 -12.08
CA LEU A 122 0.62 -5.07 -12.56
C LEU A 122 0.67 -4.79 -14.06
N THR A 123 -0.15 -5.48 -14.85
CA THR A 123 -0.24 -5.24 -16.30
C THR A 123 -0.68 -3.80 -16.59
N MET A 124 -1.58 -3.24 -15.78
CA MET A 124 -2.04 -1.86 -15.93
C MET A 124 -1.01 -0.80 -15.50
N THR A 125 -0.24 -1.07 -14.44
CA THR A 125 0.56 -0.06 -13.73
C THR A 125 2.05 -0.14 -14.01
N ALA A 126 2.54 -1.31 -14.43
CA ALA A 126 3.96 -1.56 -14.68
C ALA A 126 4.14 -2.52 -15.88
N PRO A 127 3.67 -2.13 -17.09
CA PRO A 127 3.82 -2.96 -18.28
C PRO A 127 5.31 -3.25 -18.55
N GLY A 128 5.68 -4.53 -18.65
CA GLY A 128 7.06 -4.98 -18.89
C GLY A 128 7.95 -5.09 -17.65
N HIS A 129 7.40 -4.97 -16.44
CA HIS A 129 8.14 -5.19 -15.20
C HIS A 129 8.38 -6.69 -14.97
N ARG A 130 9.58 -7.13 -14.55
CA ARG A 130 9.90 -8.56 -14.33
C ARG A 130 8.88 -9.32 -13.46
N GLY A 131 8.24 -8.62 -12.53
CA GLY A 131 7.15 -9.17 -11.71
C GLY A 131 5.92 -9.63 -12.51
N THR A 132 5.59 -9.00 -13.66
CA THR A 132 4.53 -9.50 -14.54
C THR A 132 4.89 -10.87 -15.07
N ASP A 133 6.12 -11.10 -15.53
CA ASP A 133 6.52 -12.40 -16.09
C ASP A 133 6.51 -13.52 -15.04
N VAL A 134 6.95 -13.23 -13.81
CA VAL A 134 6.91 -14.17 -12.69
C VAL A 134 5.46 -14.51 -12.32
N ILE A 135 4.60 -13.51 -12.25
CA ILE A 135 3.20 -13.68 -11.84
C ILE A 135 2.37 -14.34 -12.96
N SER A 136 2.60 -13.99 -14.23
CA SER A 136 1.97 -14.64 -15.38
C SER A 136 2.28 -16.15 -15.43
N ARG A 137 3.51 -16.56 -15.11
CA ARG A 137 3.87 -17.99 -15.01
C ARG A 137 3.18 -18.73 -13.87
N CYS A 138 2.83 -18.04 -12.77
CA CYS A 138 2.15 -18.64 -11.61
C CYS A 138 0.62 -18.68 -11.75
N ILE A 139 0.05 -18.05 -12.78
CA ILE A 139 -1.40 -18.03 -13.07
C ILE A 139 -1.75 -19.01 -14.20
N LEU A 140 -0.83 -19.21 -15.15
CA LEU A 140 -1.02 -20.11 -16.29
C LEU A 140 -0.59 -21.56 -16.04
N GLY A 141 -0.05 -21.87 -14.85
CA GLY A 141 0.36 -23.21 -14.42
C GLY A 141 -0.42 -23.66 -13.20
#